data_AF-A0A6H1TYY0-F1
#
_entry.id   AF-A0A6H1TYY0-F1
#
_cell.length_a   1.000
_cell.length_b   1.000
_cell.length_c   1.000
_cell.angle_alpha   90.00
_cell.angle_beta   90.00
_cell.angle_gamma   90.00
#
_symmetry.space_group_name_H-M   'P 1'
#
loop_
_entity.id
_entity.type
_entity.pdbx_description
1 polymer ?
#
loop_
_entity_poly.entity_id
_entity_poly.type
_entity_poly.pdbx_seq_one_letter_code
_entity_poly.pdbx_strand_id
1 'polypeptide(L)'
;MSLREEWYAARERRQEEVQLRQQQVADELSELTAQRLAMGASLRQSLSEFHGNLQTEVATFLEETRSRQQEIWIEERDRRRAYVIDLKDYVWGSSAPPAPKATARPPAIAKPTPKR
;
A
#
# COMPACT_ATOMS: atom_id res chain seq x y z
N MET A 1 81.01 3.27 -17.31
CA MET A 1 79.90 4.25 -17.30
C MET A 1 80.29 5.38 -16.37
N SER A 2 79.93 6.61 -16.72
CA SER A 2 80.20 7.77 -15.86
C SER A 2 79.06 7.96 -14.86
N LEU A 3 79.37 8.48 -13.67
CA LEU A 3 78.39 8.88 -12.65
C LEU A 3 77.26 9.78 -13.21
N ARG A 4 77.57 10.56 -14.25
CA ARG A 4 76.60 11.44 -14.92
C ARG A 4 75.58 10.65 -15.74
N GLU A 5 76.02 9.63 -16.46
CA GLU A 5 75.13 8.72 -17.22
C GLU A 5 74.19 7.96 -16.28
N GLU A 6 74.73 7.44 -15.17
CA GLU A 6 73.95 6.75 -14.15
C GLU A 6 72.88 7.65 -13.52
N TRP A 7 73.21 8.92 -13.26
CA TRP A 7 72.26 9.89 -12.72
C TRP A 7 71.12 10.21 -13.71
N TYR A 8 71.43 10.42 -14.99
CA TYR A 8 70.40 10.66 -16.01
C TYR A 8 69.49 9.45 -16.18
N ALA A 9 70.06 8.24 -16.26
CA ALA A 9 69.28 7.00 -16.37
C ALA A 9 68.38 6.79 -15.14
N ALA A 10 68.88 7.05 -13.94
CA ALA A 10 68.07 6.97 -12.73
C ALA A 10 66.92 8.00 -12.69
N ARG A 11 67.16 9.20 -13.23
CA ARG A 11 66.14 10.25 -13.31
C ARG A 11 65.05 9.89 -14.31
N GLU A 12 65.42 9.37 -15.47
CA GLU A 12 64.48 8.93 -16.52
C GLU A 12 63.57 7.81 -15.98
N ARG A 13 64.17 6.77 -15.37
CA ARG A 13 63.39 5.68 -14.74
C ARG A 13 62.40 6.18 -13.69
N ARG A 14 62.79 7.15 -12.86
CA ARG A 14 61.86 7.74 -11.88
C ARG A 14 60.73 8.52 -12.54
N GLN A 15 60.98 9.20 -13.65
CA GLN A 15 59.93 9.90 -14.38
C GLN A 15 58.94 8.91 -15.00
N GLU A 16 59.42 7.83 -15.59
CA GLU A 16 58.57 6.74 -16.11
C GLU A 16 57.74 6.10 -14.99
N GLU A 17 58.34 5.80 -13.85
CA GLU A 17 57.63 5.23 -12.69
C GLU A 17 56.54 6.16 -12.17
N VAL A 18 56.82 7.47 -12.09
CA VAL A 18 55.84 8.46 -11.66
C VAL A 18 54.68 8.55 -12.65
N GLN A 19 54.96 8.55 -13.96
CA GLN A 19 53.90 8.57 -14.97
C GLN A 19 53.04 7.30 -14.91
N LEU A 20 53.67 6.14 -14.77
CA LEU A 20 52.96 4.87 -14.62
C LEU A 20 52.05 4.87 -13.39
N ARG A 21 52.55 5.33 -12.24
CA ARG A 21 51.73 5.44 -11.01
C ARG A 21 50.59 6.43 -11.15
N GLN A 22 50.80 7.55 -11.84
CA GLN A 22 49.73 8.51 -12.11
C GLN A 22 48.63 7.90 -12.97
N GLN A 23 48.99 7.11 -13.98
CA GLN A 23 48.03 6.36 -14.79
C GLN A 23 47.27 5.33 -13.95
N GLN A 24 47.97 4.52 -13.16
CA GLN A 24 47.35 3.53 -12.27
C GLN A 24 46.35 4.17 -11.30
N VAL A 25 46.73 5.28 -10.66
CA VAL A 25 45.83 6.00 -9.75
C VAL A 25 44.61 6.56 -10.51
N ALA A 26 44.80 7.09 -11.72
CA ALA A 26 43.69 7.58 -12.52
C ALA A 26 42.72 6.46 -12.89
N ASP A 27 43.24 5.29 -13.27
CA ASP A 27 42.45 4.11 -13.62
C ASP A 27 41.68 3.59 -12.40
N GLU A 28 42.34 3.43 -11.25
CA GLU A 28 41.70 3.01 -10.00
C GLU A 28 40.61 3.97 -9.55
N LEU A 29 40.85 5.29 -9.64
CA LEU A 29 39.82 6.28 -9.33
C LEU A 29 38.63 6.19 -10.29
N SER A 30 38.89 5.98 -11.57
CA SER A 30 37.82 5.82 -12.56
C SER A 30 36.97 4.58 -12.28
N GLU A 31 37.60 3.45 -11.94
CA GLU A 31 36.93 2.21 -11.60
C GLU A 31 36.09 2.38 -10.33
N LEU A 32 36.68 2.96 -9.28
CA LEU A 32 36.00 3.18 -8.02
C LEU A 32 34.81 4.14 -8.16
N THR A 33 34.92 5.15 -9.03
CA THR A 33 33.78 6.02 -9.34
C THR A 33 32.66 5.28 -10.06
N ALA A 34 33.00 4.43 -11.04
CA ALA A 34 32.02 3.61 -11.76
C ALA A 34 31.32 2.63 -10.82
N GLN A 35 32.07 1.97 -9.93
CA GLN A 35 31.52 1.08 -8.90
C GLN A 35 30.57 1.81 -7.96
N ARG A 36 30.93 3.01 -7.47
CA ARG A 36 30.06 3.82 -6.61
C ARG A 36 28.77 4.24 -7.31
N LEU A 37 28.84 4.60 -8.59
CA LEU A 37 27.65 4.95 -9.38
C LEU A 37 26.75 3.73 -9.58
N ALA A 38 27.31 2.56 -9.89
CA ALA A 38 26.57 1.32 -10.06
C ALA A 38 25.87 0.91 -8.75
N MET A 39 26.58 0.95 -7.62
CA MET A 39 26.00 0.66 -6.30
C MET A 39 24.90 1.67 -5.94
N GLY A 40 25.13 2.96 -6.22
CA GLY A 40 24.13 4.00 -6.01
C GLY A 40 22.86 3.80 -6.84
N ALA A 41 23.00 3.38 -8.10
CA ALA A 41 21.88 3.03 -8.97
C ALA A 41 21.11 1.80 -8.43
N SER A 42 21.83 0.76 -8.02
CA SER A 42 21.25 -0.45 -7.44
C SER A 42 20.45 -0.15 -6.16
N LEU A 43 21.00 0.65 -5.24
CA LEU A 43 20.29 1.03 -4.01
C LEU A 43 19.01 1.83 -4.29
N ARG A 44 19.05 2.75 -5.26
CA ARG A 44 17.84 3.50 -5.66
C ARG A 44 16.78 2.57 -6.24
N GLN A 45 17.18 1.62 -7.08
CA GLN A 45 16.28 0.62 -7.62
C GLN A 45 15.65 -0.22 -6.51
N SER A 46 16.45 -0.77 -5.60
CA SER A 46 15.95 -1.57 -4.47
C SER A 46 15.01 -0.78 -3.55
N LEU A 47 15.28 0.50 -3.32
CA LEU A 47 14.36 1.36 -2.55
C LEU A 47 13.04 1.60 -3.28
N SER A 48 13.07 1.80 -4.60
CA SER A 48 11.87 1.93 -5.41
C SER A 48 11.03 0.65 -5.41
N GLU A 49 11.68 -0.50 -5.56
CA GLU A 49 11.02 -1.82 -5.50
C GLU A 49 10.42 -2.08 -4.12
N PHE A 50 11.18 -1.82 -3.06
CA PHE A 50 10.70 -1.94 -1.68
C PHE A 50 9.46 -1.07 -1.43
N HIS A 51 9.49 0.20 -1.87
CA HIS A 51 8.36 1.10 -1.70
C HIS A 51 7.13 0.61 -2.48
N GLY A 52 7.30 0.17 -3.73
CA GLY A 52 6.20 -0.39 -4.53
C GLY A 52 5.59 -1.65 -3.92
N ASN A 53 6.43 -2.54 -3.39
CA ASN A 53 5.98 -3.75 -2.71
C ASN A 53 5.21 -3.40 -1.43
N LEU A 54 5.74 -2.49 -0.61
CA LEU A 54 5.10 -2.05 0.63
C LEU A 54 3.73 -1.41 0.36
N GLN A 55 3.63 -0.55 -0.67
CA GLN A 55 2.35 0.05 -1.07
C GLN A 55 1.33 -1.02 -1.48
N THR A 56 1.78 -2.03 -2.22
CA THR A 56 0.93 -3.15 -2.65
C THR A 56 0.47 -3.98 -1.45
N GLU A 57 1.38 -4.35 -0.55
CA GLU A 57 1.07 -5.11 0.66
C GLU A 57 0.07 -4.36 1.56
N VAL A 58 0.27 -3.06 1.76
CA VAL A 58 -0.65 -2.23 2.56
C VAL A 58 -2.02 -2.15 1.88
N ALA A 59 -2.08 -1.98 0.56
CA ALA A 59 -3.34 -1.93 -0.17
C ALA A 59 -4.12 -3.26 -0.03
N THR A 60 -3.44 -4.38 -0.24
CA THR A 60 -4.01 -5.72 -0.08
C THR A 60 -4.50 -5.95 1.35
N PHE A 61 -3.68 -5.61 2.35
CA PHE A 61 -4.07 -5.76 3.76
C PHE A 61 -5.31 -4.94 4.12
N LEU A 62 -5.43 -3.71 3.62
CA LEU A 62 -6.60 -2.86 3.84
C LEU A 62 -7.85 -3.42 3.16
N GLU A 63 -7.71 -3.97 1.95
CA GLU A 63 -8.81 -4.61 1.22
C GLU A 63 -9.29 -5.88 1.94
N GLU A 64 -8.37 -6.76 2.33
CA GLU A 64 -8.67 -7.97 3.11
C GLU A 64 -9.38 -7.61 4.43
N THR A 65 -8.88 -6.60 5.13
CA THR A 65 -9.48 -6.13 6.39
C THR A 65 -10.89 -5.61 6.17
N ARG A 66 -11.13 -4.83 5.12
CA ARG A 66 -12.47 -4.31 4.78
C ARG A 66 -13.42 -5.45 4.43
N SER A 67 -12.99 -6.39 3.59
CA SER A 67 -13.78 -7.56 3.20
C SER A 67 -14.17 -8.38 4.42
N ARG A 68 -13.21 -8.65 5.31
CA ARG A 68 -13.47 -9.38 6.56
C ARG A 68 -14.43 -8.65 7.49
N GLN A 69 -14.31 -7.33 7.62
CA GLN A 69 -15.25 -6.53 8.41
C GLN A 69 -16.67 -6.60 7.84
N GLN A 70 -16.80 -6.59 6.51
CA GLN A 70 -18.09 -6.70 5.84
C GLN A 70 -18.73 -8.09 6.06
N GLU A 71 -17.95 -9.16 5.95
CA GLU A 71 -18.39 -10.53 6.24
C GLU A 71 -18.91 -10.64 7.69
N ILE A 72 -18.11 -10.19 8.66
CA ILE A 72 -18.49 -10.19 10.08
C ILE A 72 -19.77 -9.38 10.30
N TRP A 73 -19.92 -8.24 9.64
CA TRP A 73 -21.11 -7.42 9.75
C TRP A 73 -22.36 -8.13 9.22
N ILE A 74 -22.26 -8.81 8.08
CA ILE A 74 -23.37 -9.59 7.51
C ILE A 74 -23.74 -10.74 8.45
N GLU A 75 -22.76 -11.50 8.92
CA GLU A 75 -22.97 -12.61 9.86
C GLU A 75 -23.67 -12.15 11.14
N GLU A 76 -23.20 -11.07 11.75
CA GLU A 76 -23.81 -10.52 12.99
C GLU A 76 -25.22 -9.99 12.75
N ARG A 77 -25.45 -9.32 11.61
CA ARG A 77 -26.80 -8.87 11.24
C ARG A 77 -27.75 -10.05 11.11
N ASP A 78 -27.31 -11.11 10.45
CA ASP A 78 -28.13 -12.29 10.20
C ASP A 78 -28.38 -13.08 11.49
N ARG A 79 -27.38 -13.19 12.39
CA ARG A 79 -27.55 -13.72 13.75
C ARG A 79 -28.57 -12.93 14.56
N ARG A 80 -28.48 -11.60 14.55
CA ARG A 80 -29.45 -10.74 15.25
C ARG A 80 -30.85 -10.91 14.68
N ARG A 81 -30.98 -11.02 13.36
CA ARG A 81 -32.27 -11.25 12.71
C ARG A 81 -32.88 -12.59 13.14
N ALA A 82 -32.09 -13.66 13.15
CA ALA A 82 -32.53 -14.97 13.62
C ALA A 82 -32.96 -14.91 15.09
N TYR A 83 -32.13 -14.31 15.95
CA TYR A 83 -32.45 -14.14 17.37
C TYR A 83 -33.76 -13.37 17.61
N VAL A 84 -34.01 -12.30 16.84
CA VAL A 84 -35.27 -11.53 16.95
C VAL A 84 -36.47 -12.36 16.49
N ILE A 85 -36.34 -13.19 15.46
CA ILE A 85 -37.39 -14.11 15.02
C ILE A 85 -37.68 -15.12 16.12
N ASP A 86 -36.65 -15.78 16.66
CA ASP A 86 -36.77 -16.77 17.72
C ASP A 86 -37.42 -16.16 18.99
N LEU A 87 -36.99 -14.94 19.36
CA LEU A 87 -37.56 -14.22 20.49
C LEU A 87 -39.03 -13.87 20.25
N LYS A 88 -39.37 -13.44 19.03
CA LYS A 88 -40.75 -13.12 18.66
C LYS A 88 -41.64 -14.35 18.75
N ASP A 89 -41.18 -15.47 18.24
CA ASP A 89 -41.89 -16.75 18.28
C ASP A 89 -42.04 -17.26 19.72
N TYR A 90 -41.02 -17.08 20.56
CA TYR A 90 -41.09 -17.43 21.99
C TYR A 90 -42.10 -16.57 22.77
N VAL A 91 -42.10 -15.24 22.57
CA VAL A 91 -42.92 -14.30 23.35
C VAL A 91 -44.38 -14.29 22.89
N TRP A 92 -44.61 -14.29 21.58
CA TRP A 92 -45.95 -14.12 21.00
C TRP A 92 -46.53 -15.39 20.38
N GLY A 93 -45.75 -16.48 20.33
CA GLY A 93 -46.11 -17.70 19.60
C GLY A 93 -46.10 -17.49 18.08
N SER A 94 -46.09 -18.58 17.31
CA SER A 94 -46.22 -18.53 15.83
C SER A 94 -47.63 -18.13 15.36
N SER A 95 -48.50 -17.62 16.23
CA SER A 95 -49.87 -17.26 15.89
C SER A 95 -49.89 -15.94 15.12
N ALA A 96 -50.23 -16.02 13.83
CA ALA A 96 -50.50 -14.84 13.01
C ALA A 96 -51.54 -13.96 13.73
N PRO A 97 -51.32 -12.63 13.84
CA PRO A 97 -52.32 -11.76 14.43
C PRO A 97 -53.63 -11.89 13.64
N PRO A 98 -54.80 -12.01 14.29
CA PRO A 98 -56.06 -12.07 13.59
C PRO A 98 -56.21 -10.81 12.74
N ALA A 99 -56.57 -10.99 11.47
CA ALA A 99 -56.75 -9.89 10.52
C ALA A 99 -57.59 -8.77 11.15
N PRO A 100 -57.20 -7.50 11.01
CA PRO A 100 -57.98 -6.40 11.56
C PRO A 100 -59.37 -6.47 10.94
N LYS A 101 -60.39 -6.71 11.78
CA LYS A 101 -61.79 -6.59 11.37
C LYS A 101 -61.96 -5.21 10.77
N ALA A 102 -62.28 -5.13 9.49
CA ALA A 102 -62.53 -3.90 8.78
C ALA A 102 -63.60 -3.09 9.53
N THR A 103 -63.17 -2.11 10.33
CA THR A 103 -64.08 -1.16 10.93
C THR A 103 -64.55 -0.22 9.83
N ALA A 104 -65.86 -0.17 9.64
CA ALA A 104 -66.51 0.65 8.63
C ALA A 104 -66.00 2.09 8.72
N ARG A 105 -65.46 2.58 7.61
CA ARG A 105 -64.97 3.94 7.44
C ARG A 105 -66.12 4.92 7.67
N PRO A 106 -66.07 5.83 8.66
CA PRO A 106 -67.09 6.85 8.81
C PRO A 106 -67.10 7.80 7.59
N PRO A 107 -68.27 8.33 7.20
CA PRO A 107 -68.41 9.13 5.98
C PRO A 107 -67.59 10.42 6.04
N ALA A 108 -67.02 10.78 4.91
CA ALA A 108 -66.18 11.96 4.75
C ALA A 108 -66.97 13.25 5.01
N ILE A 109 -66.50 14.07 5.95
CA ILE A 109 -67.00 15.42 6.19
C ILE A 109 -66.60 16.28 4.97
N ALA A 110 -67.61 16.79 4.26
CA ALA A 110 -67.43 17.68 3.12
C ALA A 110 -66.81 19.01 3.58
N LYS A 111 -65.70 19.41 2.95
CA LYS A 111 -65.10 20.73 3.15
C LYS A 111 -65.94 21.80 2.44
N PRO A 112 -66.22 22.95 3.06
CA PRO A 112 -66.93 24.04 2.40
C PRO A 112 -66.04 24.76 1.39
N THR A 113 -66.58 24.99 0.19
CA THR A 113 -66.00 25.78 -0.90
C THR A 113 -65.96 27.28 -0.55
N PRO A 114 -64.90 28.01 -0.90
CA PRO A 114 -64.84 29.45 -0.66
C PRO A 114 -65.68 30.20 -1.70
N LYS A 115 -66.54 31.11 -1.23
CA LYS A 115 -67.24 32.08 -2.09
C LYS A 115 -66.26 33.20 -2.48
N ARG A 116 -66.32 33.57 -3.77
CA ARG A 116 -65.60 34.69 -4.38
C ARG A 116 -66.00 36.02 -3.79
#